data_AF-A0A183E6L5-F1
#
_entry.id   AF-A0A183E6L5-F1
#
_cell.length_a   1.000
_cell.length_b   1.000
_cell.length_c   1.000
_cell.angle_alpha   90.00
_cell.angle_beta   90.00
_cell.angle_gamma   90.00
#
_symmetry.space_group_name_H-M   'P 1'
#
loop_
_entity.id
_entity.type
_entity.pdbx_description
1 polymer ?
#
loop_
_entity_poly.entity_id
_entity_poly.type
_entity_poly.pdbx_seq_one_letter_code
_entity_poly.pdbx_strand_id
1 'polypeptide(L)'
;MFPGVSRKIYVVNAYSSIIMQAYRLIQYVLTKKSREAFEFLDSEWCSRLKAEIGEENILPYWGGTMATDQPTGSIRMGGEPPQQVM
;
A
#
# COMPACT_ATOMS: atom_id res chain seq x y z
N MET A 1 12.38 8.24 -15.96
CA MET A 1 12.16 6.94 -15.28
C MET A 1 13.51 6.45 -14.79
N PHE A 2 13.68 6.17 -13.50
CA PHE A 2 14.94 5.60 -12.98
C PHE A 2 15.05 4.13 -13.41
N PRO A 3 16.07 3.75 -14.21
CA PRO A 3 16.30 2.37 -14.60
C PRO A 3 16.82 1.58 -13.38
N GLY A 4 16.21 0.42 -13.09
CA GLY A 4 16.66 -0.50 -12.03
C GLY A 4 15.73 -0.66 -10.82
N VAL A 5 14.77 0.23 -10.60
CA VAL A 5 13.76 0.04 -9.54
C VAL A 5 12.58 -0.75 -10.10
N SER A 6 12.53 -2.05 -9.80
CA SER A 6 11.29 -2.82 -9.94
C SER A 6 10.27 -2.27 -8.94
N ARG A 7 9.32 -1.46 -9.43
CA ARG A 7 8.18 -1.02 -8.61
C ARG A 7 7.31 -2.24 -8.32
N LYS A 8 7.20 -2.62 -7.05
CA LYS A 8 6.17 -3.54 -6.55
C LYS A 8 5.09 -2.74 -5.83
N ILE A 9 3.84 -3.18 -5.96
CA ILE A 9 2.67 -2.58 -5.35
C ILE A 9 1.99 -3.67 -4.52
N TYR A 10 2.14 -3.60 -3.19
CA TYR A 10 1.47 -4.53 -2.29
C TYR A 10 0.09 -4.02 -1.96
N VAL A 11 -0.91 -4.87 -2.14
CA VAL A 11 -2.28 -4.60 -1.69
C VAL A 11 -2.51 -5.41 -0.43
N VAL A 12 -2.69 -4.72 0.69
CA VAL A 12 -2.89 -5.30 2.03
C VAL A 12 -4.30 -5.01 2.53
N ASN A 13 -4.76 -5.79 3.52
CA ASN A 13 -6.11 -5.69 4.10
C ASN A 13 -7.25 -5.78 3.07
N ALA A 14 -7.03 -6.51 1.97
CA ALA A 14 -7.99 -6.64 0.88
C ALA A 14 -8.92 -7.86 1.04
N TYR A 15 -9.57 -7.99 2.19
CA TYR A 15 -10.39 -9.16 2.53
C TYR A 15 -11.74 -9.22 1.80
N SER A 16 -12.16 -8.13 1.16
CA SER A 16 -13.46 -8.03 0.49
C SER A 16 -13.39 -8.38 -0.99
N SER A 17 -14.36 -9.16 -1.47
CA SER A 17 -14.56 -9.46 -2.89
C SER A 17 -14.77 -8.20 -3.75
N ILE A 18 -15.21 -7.09 -3.16
CA ILE A 18 -15.38 -5.79 -3.82
C ILE A 18 -14.04 -5.26 -4.33
N ILE A 19 -12.94 -5.47 -3.60
CA ILE A 19 -11.61 -4.96 -3.97
C ILE A 19 -11.11 -5.68 -5.24
N MET A 20 -11.36 -6.99 -5.35
CA MET A 20 -11.01 -7.75 -6.55
C MET A 20 -11.81 -7.27 -7.78
N GLN A 21 -13.10 -6.93 -7.60
CA GLN A 21 -13.91 -6.38 -8.67
C GLN A 21 -13.44 -4.97 -9.08
N ALA A 22 -13.10 -4.11 -8.12
CA ALA A 22 -12.51 -2.82 -8.39
C ALA A 22 -11.17 -2.95 -9.15
N TYR A 23 -10.32 -3.91 -8.77
CA TYR A 23 -9.07 -4.17 -9.47
C TYR A 23 -9.31 -4.58 -10.93
N ARG A 24 -10.30 -5.42 -11.22
CA ARG A 24 -10.68 -5.78 -12.61
C ARG A 24 -11.06 -4.55 -13.45
N LEU A 25 -11.73 -3.57 -12.86
CA LEU A 25 -12.07 -2.32 -13.54
C LEU A 25 -10.81 -1.45 -13.78
N ILE A 26 -9.95 -1.32 -12.78
CA ILE A 26 -8.71 -0.54 -12.88
C ILE A 26 -7.75 -1.16 -13.90
N GLN A 27 -7.75 -2.49 -14.07
CA GLN A 27 -6.89 -3.17 -15.04
C GLN A 27 -7.05 -2.62 -16.46
N TYR A 28 -8.24 -2.16 -16.88
CA TYR A 28 -8.47 -1.61 -18.22
C TYR A 28 -7.62 -0.38 -18.52
N VAL A 29 -7.19 0.37 -17.50
CA VAL A 29 -6.36 1.57 -17.65
C VAL A 29 -4.88 1.34 -17.29
N LEU A 30 -4.50 0.12 -16.90
CA LEU A 30 -3.12 -0.24 -16.54
C LEU A 30 -2.38 -0.92 -17.70
N THR A 31 -1.11 -0.56 -17.87
CA THR A 31 -0.18 -1.28 -18.76
C THR A 31 0.11 -2.70 -18.25
N LYS A 32 0.52 -3.62 -19.13
CA LYS A 32 0.92 -4.99 -18.71
C LYS A 32 1.98 -4.98 -17.60
N LYS A 33 3.04 -4.19 -17.78
CA LYS A 33 4.11 -4.00 -16.79
C LYS A 33 3.57 -3.48 -15.44
N SER A 34 2.58 -2.59 -15.46
CA SER A 34 1.95 -2.11 -14.23
C SER A 34 1.12 -3.20 -13.55
N ARG A 35 0.42 -4.05 -14.31
CA ARG A 35 -0.38 -5.15 -13.76
C ARG A 35 0.50 -6.22 -13.08
N GLU A 36 1.67 -6.51 -13.66
CA GLU A 36 2.65 -7.45 -13.11
C GLU A 36 3.33 -6.94 -11.82
N ALA A 37 3.24 -5.65 -11.54
CA ALA A 37 3.77 -5.05 -10.31
C ALA A 37 2.85 -5.25 -9.09
N PHE A 38 1.57 -5.60 -9.28
CA PHE A 38 0.62 -5.77 -8.17
C PHE A 38 0.78 -7.15 -7.52
N GLU A 39 0.93 -7.16 -6.20
CA GLU A 39 0.95 -8.36 -5.36
C GLU A 39 -0.13 -8.19 -4.28
N PHE A 40 -1.16 -9.04 -4.31
CA PHE A 40 -2.19 -9.06 -3.27
C PHE A 40 -1.71 -9.96 -2.14
N LEU A 41 -1.58 -9.37 -0.94
CA LEU A 41 -1.10 -10.09 0.24
C LEU A 41 -2.29 -10.57 1.09
N ASP A 42 -2.09 -11.71 1.75
CA ASP A 42 -3.06 -12.33 2.65
C ASP A 42 -2.96 -11.76 4.08
N SER A 43 -3.49 -12.47 5.08
CA SER A 43 -3.44 -12.07 6.48
C SER A 43 -2.01 -11.91 7.03
N GLU A 44 -1.03 -12.58 6.43
CA GLU A 44 0.38 -12.53 6.84
C GLU A 44 1.16 -11.39 6.14
N TRP A 45 0.44 -10.43 5.56
CA TRP A 45 1.03 -9.31 4.82
C TRP A 45 2.11 -8.56 5.62
N CYS A 46 1.92 -8.38 6.92
CA CYS A 46 2.85 -7.63 7.76
C CYS A 46 4.21 -8.32 7.84
N SER A 47 4.22 -9.63 8.13
CA SER A 47 5.41 -10.47 8.16
C SER A 47 6.13 -10.46 6.80
N ARG A 48 5.35 -10.57 5.71
CA ARG A 48 5.86 -10.57 4.33
C ARG A 48 6.53 -9.24 3.96
N LEU A 49 5.97 -8.10 4.38
CA LEU A 49 6.55 -6.78 4.14
C LEU A 49 7.83 -6.58 4.96
N LYS A 50 7.82 -6.93 6.25
CA LYS A 50 9.03 -6.84 7.11
C LYS A 50 10.20 -7.60 6.51
N ALA A 51 9.96 -8.81 6.00
CA ALA A 51 11.00 -9.64 5.39
C ALA A 51 11.59 -9.04 4.09
N GLU A 52 10.84 -8.22 3.35
CA GLU A 52 11.30 -7.69 2.06
C GLU A 52 11.90 -6.29 2.15
N ILE A 53 11.28 -5.39 2.90
CA ILE A 53 11.72 -4.00 2.98
C ILE A 53 12.41 -3.65 4.31
N GLY A 54 12.45 -4.57 5.28
CA GLY A 54 12.99 -4.32 6.62
C GLY A 54 11.95 -3.71 7.55
N GLU A 55 11.93 -4.16 8.80
CA GLU A 55 10.96 -3.71 9.80
C GLU A 55 11.18 -2.23 10.18
N GLU A 56 12.43 -1.80 10.20
CA GLU A 56 12.87 -0.42 10.44
C GLU A 56 12.46 0.56 9.34
N ASN A 57 12.05 0.06 8.18
CA ASN A 57 11.58 0.87 7.05
C ASN A 57 10.05 0.86 6.93
N ILE A 58 9.34 0.32 7.92
CA ILE A 58 7.88 0.30 7.98
C ILE A 58 7.41 1.16 9.15
N LEU A 59 6.42 2.02 8.89
CA LEU A 59 5.82 2.88 9.90
C LEU A 59 5.09 2.05 10.98
N PRO A 60 5.11 2.49 12.26
CA PRO A 60 4.49 1.75 13.37
C PRO A 60 3.01 1.41 13.17
N TYR A 61 2.25 2.30 12.52
CA TYR A 61 0.83 2.04 12.21
C TYR A 61 0.61 0.79 11.33
N TRP A 62 1.58 0.45 10.49
CA TRP A 62 1.57 -0.77 9.66
C TRP A 62 2.40 -1.91 10.26
N GLY A 63 2.75 -1.83 11.54
CA GLY A 63 3.40 -2.90 12.29
C GLY A 63 4.92 -2.91 12.26
N GLY A 64 5.58 -1.87 11.72
CA GLY A 64 7.04 -1.74 11.72
C GLY A 64 7.64 -0.98 12.91
N THR A 65 8.92 -0.66 12.81
CA THR A 65 9.71 0.03 13.86
C THR A 65 10.40 1.30 13.34
N MET A 66 9.99 1.83 12.19
CA MET A 66 10.55 3.08 11.66
C MET A 66 10.46 4.19 12.71
N ALA A 67 11.60 4.85 12.96
CA ALA A 67 11.67 6.00 13.84
C ALA A 67 10.87 7.17 13.25
N THR A 68 9.86 7.64 13.97
CA THR A 68 8.94 8.69 13.52
C THR A 68 8.31 9.36 14.73
N ASP A 69 8.00 10.65 14.62
CA ASP A 69 7.30 11.39 15.66
C ASP A 69 5.81 10.99 15.74
N GLN A 70 5.26 10.45 14.65
CA GLN A 70 3.87 10.01 14.55
C GLN A 70 3.75 8.60 13.97
N PRO A 71 2.82 7.74 14.44
CA PRO A 71 2.70 6.36 13.98
C PRO A 71 2.50 6.19 12.47
N THR A 72 1.92 7.18 11.80
CA THR A 72 1.65 7.19 10.35
C THR A 72 2.64 8.07 9.57
N GLY A 73 3.64 8.65 10.25
CA GLY A 73 4.59 9.58 9.65
C GLY A 73 3.88 10.72 8.91
N SER A 74 4.26 10.95 7.66
CA SER A 74 3.65 11.96 6.79
C SER A 74 2.41 11.49 6.03
N ILE A 75 1.96 10.25 6.24
CA ILE A 75 0.81 9.68 5.52
C ILE A 75 -0.48 10.22 6.13
N ARG A 76 -1.28 10.90 5.30
CA ARG A 76 -2.61 11.39 5.67
C ARG A 76 -3.62 10.26 5.54
N MET A 77 -4.24 9.87 6.66
CA MET A 77 -5.16 8.73 6.74
C MET A 77 -6.57 9.00 6.17
N GLY A 78 -6.78 10.17 5.55
CA GLY A 78 -8.12 10.62 5.17
C GLY A 78 -8.99 10.95 6.39
N GLY A 79 -10.29 11.00 6.18
CA GLY A 79 -11.29 11.41 7.17
C GLY A 79 -12.47 12.06 6.48
N GLU A 80 -13.50 12.41 7.23
CA GLU A 80 -14.58 13.21 6.68
C GLU A 80 -14.02 14.56 6.21
N PRO A 81 -14.26 14.95 4.95
CA PRO A 81 -13.84 16.26 4.49
C PRO A 81 -14.53 17.33 5.36
N PRO A 82 -13.85 18.44 5.68
CA PRO A 82 -14.47 19.51 6.42
C PRO A 82 -15.70 20.02 5.66
N GLN A 83 -16.80 20.28 6.39
CA GLN A 83 -18.07 20.73 5.79
C GLN A 83 -17.95 22.07 5.06
N GLN A 84 -16.89 22.83 5.33
CA GLN A 84 -16.52 24.03 4.61
C GLN A 84 -15.05 23.94 4.23
N VAL A 85 -14.79 23.93 2.93
CA VAL A 85 -13.48 24.25 2.38
C VAL A 85 -13.48 25.78 2.27
N MET A 86 -12.72 26.48 3.14
CA MET A 86 -12.57 27.94 3.05
C MET A 86 -11.96 28.35 1.71
#